data_AF-A0A3E0I5S8-F1
#
_entry.id   AF-A0A3E0I5S8-F1
#
_cell.length_a   1.000
_cell.length_b   1.000
_cell.length_c   1.000
_cell.angle_alpha   90.00
_cell.angle_beta   90.00
_cell.angle_gamma   90.00
#
_symmetry.space_group_name_H-M   'P 1'
#
loop_
_entity.id
_entity.type
_entity.pdbx_description
1 polymer ?
#
loop_
_entity_poly.entity_id
_entity_poly.type
_entity_poly.pdbx_seq_one_letter_code
_entity_poly.pdbx_strand_id
1 'polypeptide(L)'
;MKPHEVVTHGHSGARVLRFLDGSGYLKSAVDGAAADLVDDERERLLWLRSRDVAVPAVIDAGRGWLHTAAVPGRPASDPWPPSSLDRVATIMGETLRRLHSLDPAGCPFGAGPVVGHGDYCLPNVIIADGSVHLIDVGRAGLLDPRSDIEDCLESIRGPFNPQFAEPHAQRFLAAYHG
;
A
#
# COMPACT_ATOMS: atom_id res chain seq x y z
N MET A 1 3.15 -27.45 -2.65
CA MET A 1 3.04 -26.07 -2.14
C MET A 1 4.45 -25.58 -1.83
N LYS A 2 4.84 -24.37 -2.27
CA LYS A 2 6.18 -23.83 -1.99
C LYS A 2 6.38 -23.63 -0.46
N PRO A 3 7.62 -23.72 0.06
CA PRO A 3 7.92 -23.33 1.44
C PRO A 3 7.50 -21.89 1.71
N HIS A 4 6.84 -21.64 2.83
CA HIS A 4 6.24 -20.34 3.15
C HIS A 4 6.20 -20.10 4.66
N GLU A 5 6.09 -18.82 5.03
CA GLU A 5 5.78 -18.36 6.38
C GLU A 5 4.43 -17.65 6.41
N VAL A 6 3.74 -17.67 7.55
CA VAL A 6 2.50 -16.92 7.75
C VAL A 6 2.87 -15.50 8.15
N VAL A 7 2.34 -14.52 7.43
CA VAL A 7 2.43 -13.11 7.82
C VAL A 7 1.30 -12.83 8.82
N THR A 8 1.65 -12.47 10.05
CA THR A 8 0.69 -12.32 11.16
C THR A 8 0.08 -10.92 11.28
N HIS A 9 0.35 -10.02 10.34
CA HIS A 9 -0.21 -8.68 10.32
C HIS A 9 -1.43 -8.63 9.38
N GLY A 10 -2.61 -8.34 9.92
CA GLY A 10 -3.85 -8.18 9.14
C GLY A 10 -5.12 -8.32 9.98
N HIS A 11 -6.04 -7.36 9.85
CA HIS A 11 -7.34 -7.35 10.56
C HIS A 11 -8.51 -7.87 9.71
N SER A 12 -8.25 -8.36 8.50
CA SER A 12 -9.24 -8.61 7.45
C SER A 12 -9.78 -10.05 7.38
N GLY A 13 -9.40 -10.93 8.32
CA GLY A 13 -9.80 -12.35 8.31
C GLY A 13 -9.16 -13.19 7.20
N ALA A 14 -8.40 -12.57 6.30
CA ALA A 14 -7.60 -13.23 5.28
C ALA A 14 -6.27 -13.72 5.86
N ARG A 15 -5.83 -14.90 5.43
CA ARG A 15 -4.51 -15.44 5.72
C ARG A 15 -3.55 -15.00 4.62
N VAL A 16 -2.43 -14.41 5.02
CA VAL A 16 -1.33 -14.03 4.12
C VAL A 16 -0.14 -14.95 4.35
N LEU A 17 0.37 -15.52 3.27
CA LEU A 17 1.58 -16.33 3.24
C LEU A 17 2.64 -15.61 2.43
N ARG A 18 3.89 -15.63 2.90
CA ARG A 18 5.05 -15.18 2.12
C ARG A 18 5.87 -16.40 1.71
N PHE A 19 6.23 -16.51 0.44
CA PHE A 19 7.09 -17.60 -0.03
C PHE A 19 8.54 -17.36 0.40
N LEU A 20 9.19 -18.39 0.95
CA LEU A 20 10.56 -18.27 1.48
C LEU A 20 11.63 -18.06 0.40
N ASP A 21 11.31 -18.38 -0.86
CA ASP A 21 12.15 -18.07 -2.02
C ASP A 21 12.06 -16.59 -2.45
N GLY A 22 11.28 -15.77 -1.73
CA GLY A 22 11.06 -14.37 -2.03
C GLY A 22 10.22 -14.12 -3.29
N SER A 23 9.61 -15.15 -3.87
CA SER A 23 8.91 -15.03 -5.15
C SER A 23 7.60 -14.24 -5.04
N GLY A 24 6.99 -14.18 -3.85
CA GLY A 24 5.71 -13.50 -3.71
C GLY A 24 4.93 -13.84 -2.46
N TYR A 25 3.66 -13.48 -2.51
CA TYR A 25 2.70 -13.61 -1.43
C TYR A 25 1.43 -14.31 -1.92
N LEU A 26 0.82 -15.11 -1.06
CA LEU A 26 -0.51 -15.68 -1.26
C LEU A 26 -1.44 -15.17 -0.18
N LYS A 27 -2.44 -14.39 -0.57
CA LYS A 27 -3.55 -13.98 0.30
C LYS A 27 -4.73 -14.90 0.02
N SER A 28 -5.38 -15.41 1.05
CA SER A 28 -6.53 -16.31 0.90
C SER A 28 -7.53 -16.14 2.05
N ALA A 29 -8.80 -16.30 1.75
CA ALA A 29 -9.88 -16.30 2.72
C ALA A 29 -10.88 -17.41 2.40
N VAL A 30 -11.45 -18.00 3.45
CA VAL A 30 -12.46 -19.07 3.35
C VAL A 30 -13.88 -18.58 3.60
N ASP A 31 -14.03 -17.48 4.34
CA ASP A 31 -15.32 -16.83 4.57
C ASP A 31 -15.76 -16.03 3.34
N GLY A 32 -17.07 -16.00 3.07
CA GLY A 32 -17.62 -15.33 1.89
C GLY A 32 -17.25 -13.86 1.79
N ALA A 33 -17.40 -13.10 2.88
CA ALA A 33 -17.12 -11.66 2.89
C ALA A 33 -15.62 -11.38 2.79
N ALA A 34 -14.80 -12.15 3.49
CA ALA A 34 -13.35 -12.02 3.40
C ALA A 34 -12.80 -12.46 2.03
N ALA A 35 -13.42 -13.44 1.38
CA ALA A 35 -13.09 -13.85 0.01
C ALA A 35 -13.40 -12.73 -0.99
N ASP A 36 -14.56 -12.08 -0.84
CA ASP A 36 -14.94 -10.96 -1.69
C ASP A 36 -13.93 -9.79 -1.54
N LEU A 37 -13.42 -9.53 -0.32
CA LEU A 37 -12.34 -8.54 -0.11
C LEU A 37 -11.02 -8.90 -0.83
N VAL A 38 -10.69 -10.18 -0.95
CA VAL A 38 -9.50 -10.63 -1.70
C VAL A 38 -9.70 -10.46 -3.20
N ASP A 39 -10.90 -10.76 -3.69
CA ASP A 39 -11.26 -10.55 -5.10
C ASP A 39 -11.27 -9.05 -5.46
N ASP A 40 -11.73 -8.21 -4.53
CA ASP A 40 -11.71 -6.74 -4.60
C ASP A 40 -10.28 -6.18 -4.71
N GLU A 41 -9.33 -6.71 -3.94
CA GLU A 41 -7.93 -6.31 -3.99
C GLU A 41 -7.28 -6.68 -5.33
N ARG A 42 -7.59 -7.87 -5.85
CA ARG A 42 -7.13 -8.30 -7.19
C ARG A 42 -7.56 -7.27 -8.25
N GLU A 43 -8.81 -6.85 -8.24
CA GLU A 43 -9.33 -5.91 -9.24
C GLU A 43 -8.68 -4.53 -9.14
N ARG A 44 -8.44 -4.06 -7.91
CA ARG A 44 -7.73 -2.81 -7.65
C ARG A 44 -6.27 -2.86 -8.08
N LEU A 45 -5.56 -3.97 -7.83
CA LEU A 45 -4.19 -4.18 -8.33
C LEU A 45 -4.12 -4.12 -9.86
N LEU A 46 -5.02 -4.82 -10.56
CA LEU A 46 -5.06 -4.83 -12.02
C LEU A 46 -5.34 -3.44 -12.59
N TRP A 47 -6.30 -2.72 -12.00
CA TRP A 47 -6.66 -1.38 -12.45
C TRP A 47 -5.54 -0.37 -12.17
N LEU A 48 -4.97 -0.33 -10.96
CA LEU A 48 -3.86 0.57 -10.61
C LEU A 48 -2.65 0.34 -11.53
N ARG A 49 -2.32 -0.93 -11.81
CA ARG A 49 -1.24 -1.27 -12.74
C ARG A 49 -1.52 -0.79 -14.16
N SER A 50 -2.78 -0.79 -14.61
CA SER A 50 -3.18 -0.22 -15.91
C SER A 50 -3.06 1.31 -15.97
N ARG A 51 -2.88 1.97 -14.82
CA ARG A 51 -2.64 3.42 -14.68
C ARG A 51 -1.17 3.75 -14.38
N ASP A 52 -0.25 2.83 -14.67
CA ASP A 52 1.19 2.95 -14.41
C ASP A 52 1.54 3.21 -12.93
N VAL A 53 0.69 2.76 -12.01
CA VAL A 53 1.00 2.73 -10.58
C VAL A 53 1.79 1.46 -10.28
N ALA A 54 2.93 1.62 -9.61
CA ALA A 54 3.76 0.51 -9.17
C ALA A 54 3.08 -0.21 -7.99
N VAL A 55 2.54 -1.38 -8.26
CA VAL A 55 1.90 -2.29 -7.30
C VAL A 55 2.34 -3.73 -7.58
N PRO A 56 2.20 -4.68 -6.64
CA PRO A 56 2.49 -6.09 -6.87
C PRO A 56 1.80 -6.63 -8.12
N ALA A 57 2.57 -7.31 -8.98
CA ALA A 57 2.00 -7.99 -10.14
C ALA A 57 1.17 -9.19 -9.68
N VAL A 58 -0.08 -9.28 -10.13
CA VAL A 58 -0.89 -10.49 -9.97
C VAL A 58 -0.27 -11.60 -10.82
N ILE A 59 0.17 -12.68 -10.17
CA ILE A 59 0.72 -13.88 -10.82
C ILE A 59 -0.42 -14.84 -11.17
N ASP A 60 -1.31 -15.07 -10.22
CA ASP A 60 -2.46 -15.96 -10.36
C ASP A 60 -3.53 -15.58 -9.34
N ALA A 61 -4.79 -15.93 -9.61
CA ALA A 61 -5.89 -15.64 -8.70
C ALA A 61 -7.10 -16.55 -8.97
N GLY A 62 -7.92 -16.72 -7.95
CA GLY A 62 -9.24 -17.35 -8.05
C GLY A 62 -10.13 -16.84 -6.92
N ARG A 63 -11.36 -17.35 -6.84
CA ARG A 63 -12.32 -16.87 -5.84
C ARG A 63 -11.73 -16.99 -4.43
N GLY A 64 -11.58 -15.86 -3.74
CA GLY A 64 -11.08 -15.78 -2.37
C GLY A 64 -9.59 -16.07 -2.21
N TRP A 65 -8.80 -16.09 -3.27
CA TRP A 65 -7.34 -16.19 -3.17
C TRP A 65 -6.60 -15.43 -4.27
N LEU A 66 -5.47 -14.86 -3.91
CA LEU A 66 -4.67 -13.95 -4.73
C LEU A 66 -3.19 -14.23 -4.52
N HIS A 67 -2.48 -14.57 -5.60
CA HIS A 67 -1.04 -14.72 -5.63
C HIS A 67 -0.40 -13.53 -6.34
N THR A 68 0.45 -12.80 -5.63
CA THR A 68 1.19 -11.64 -6.17
C THR A 68 2.70 -11.86 -6.12
N ALA A 69 3.40 -11.22 -7.06
CA ALA A 69 4.85 -11.14 -7.02
C ALA A 69 5.31 -10.26 -5.85
N ALA A 70 6.46 -10.59 -5.26
CA ALA A 70 7.09 -9.69 -4.32
C ALA A 70 7.58 -8.43 -5.05
N VAL A 71 7.46 -7.28 -4.39
CA VAL A 71 8.05 -6.01 -4.87
C VAL A 71 9.43 -5.80 -4.23
N PRO A 72 10.40 -5.20 -4.93
CA PRO A 72 11.70 -4.92 -4.37
C PRO A 72 11.62 -3.78 -3.36
N GLY A 73 12.59 -3.74 -2.45
CA GLY A 73 12.75 -2.65 -1.49
C GLY A 73 12.30 -3.02 -0.09
N ARG A 74 12.02 -1.99 0.71
CA ARG A 74 11.66 -2.12 2.10
C ARG A 74 10.49 -1.21 2.48
N PRO A 75 9.61 -1.62 3.40
CA PRO A 75 8.56 -0.76 3.92
C PRO A 75 9.08 0.57 4.47
N ALA A 76 8.32 1.64 4.32
CA ALA A 76 8.65 2.93 4.92
C ALA A 76 8.59 2.87 6.46
N SER A 77 7.87 1.88 7.02
CA SER A 77 7.82 1.59 8.47
C SER A 77 9.06 0.87 9.02
N ASP A 78 9.87 0.24 8.17
CA ASP A 78 11.07 -0.47 8.61
C ASP A 78 12.13 0.48 9.19
N PRO A 79 13.12 -0.01 9.97
CA PRO A 79 14.19 0.83 10.51
C PRO A 79 15.04 1.52 9.44
N TRP A 80 15.02 2.85 9.34
CA TRP A 80 15.87 3.63 8.43
C TRP A 80 17.00 4.36 9.16
N PRO A 81 18.15 4.62 8.50
CA PRO A 81 19.15 5.53 9.06
C PRO A 81 18.51 6.90 9.35
N PRO A 82 18.82 7.56 10.49
CA PRO A 82 18.21 8.85 10.82
C PRO A 82 18.34 9.92 9.73
N SER A 83 19.48 9.91 9.00
CA SER A 83 19.72 10.81 7.86
C SER A 83 18.80 10.60 6.66
N SER A 84 18.07 9.48 6.61
CA SER A 84 17.17 9.13 5.50
C SER A 84 15.70 9.40 5.81
N LEU A 85 15.32 9.67 7.06
CA LEU A 85 13.92 9.81 7.48
C LEU A 85 13.21 10.98 6.79
N ASP A 86 13.89 12.12 6.63
CA ASP A 86 13.38 13.26 5.85
C ASP A 86 13.10 12.87 4.39
N ARG A 87 13.96 12.02 3.80
CA ARG A 87 13.77 11.53 2.44
C ARG A 87 12.59 10.55 2.36
N VAL A 88 12.44 9.66 3.34
CA VAL A 88 11.28 8.76 3.41
C VAL A 88 9.98 9.57 3.50
N ALA A 89 9.89 10.55 4.41
CA ALA A 89 8.72 11.41 4.53
C ALA A 89 8.43 12.21 3.23
N THR A 90 9.48 12.69 2.55
CA THR A 90 9.34 13.35 1.25
C THR A 90 8.76 12.39 0.21
N ILE A 91 9.28 11.16 0.13
CA ILE A 91 8.79 10.11 -0.78
C ILE A 91 7.32 9.79 -0.51
N MET A 92 6.91 9.70 0.76
CA MET A 92 5.51 9.48 1.13
C MET A 92 4.59 10.58 0.57
N GLY A 93 5.00 11.85 0.66
CA GLY A 93 4.19 12.97 0.18
C GLY A 93 4.14 13.05 -1.34
N GLU A 94 5.28 12.89 -2.01
CA GLU A 94 5.37 12.88 -3.48
C GLU A 94 4.57 11.74 -4.11
N THR A 95 4.64 10.55 -3.50
CA THR A 95 3.94 9.36 -3.98
C THR A 95 2.42 9.52 -3.83
N LEU A 96 1.95 10.03 -2.69
CA LEU A 96 0.51 10.27 -2.49
C LEU A 96 -0.02 11.34 -3.45
N ARG A 97 0.74 12.44 -3.62
CA ARG A 97 0.38 13.49 -4.57
C ARG A 97 0.27 12.94 -5.99
N ARG A 98 1.21 12.08 -6.40
CA ARG A 98 1.15 11.43 -7.72
C ARG A 98 -0.08 10.53 -7.87
N LEU A 99 -0.42 9.76 -6.84
CA LEU A 99 -1.62 8.92 -6.84
C LEU A 99 -2.89 9.76 -6.96
N HIS A 100 -3.01 10.82 -6.15
CA HIS A 100 -4.15 11.75 -6.18
C HIS A 100 -4.23 12.60 -7.46
N SER A 101 -3.14 12.67 -8.24
CA SER A 101 -3.10 13.36 -9.53
C SER A 101 -3.51 12.49 -10.72
N LEU A 102 -3.77 11.20 -10.51
CA LEU A 102 -4.32 10.34 -11.55
C LEU A 102 -5.72 10.82 -11.94
N ASP A 103 -6.05 10.68 -13.23
CA ASP A 103 -7.41 10.97 -13.70
C ASP A 103 -8.42 10.04 -13.02
N PRO A 104 -9.34 10.58 -12.20
CA PRO A 104 -10.36 9.78 -11.53
C PRO A 104 -11.38 9.19 -12.52
N ALA A 105 -11.45 9.72 -13.75
CA ALA A 105 -12.34 9.18 -14.77
C ALA A 105 -12.02 7.71 -15.05
N GLY A 106 -13.07 6.87 -15.06
CA GLY A 106 -12.94 5.44 -15.31
C GLY A 106 -12.31 4.63 -14.18
N CYS A 107 -12.21 5.18 -12.96
CA CYS A 107 -12.05 4.37 -11.76
C CYS A 107 -13.39 3.68 -11.43
N PRO A 108 -13.45 2.34 -11.37
CA PRO A 108 -14.70 1.62 -11.09
C PRO A 108 -14.98 1.46 -9.58
N PHE A 109 -14.09 1.94 -8.71
CA PHE A 109 -14.15 1.69 -7.26
C PHE A 109 -14.43 2.97 -6.49
N GLY A 110 -15.35 2.91 -5.53
CA GLY A 110 -15.61 4.00 -4.59
C GLY A 110 -16.29 5.24 -5.22
N ALA A 111 -16.27 6.34 -4.47
CA ALA A 111 -16.79 7.63 -4.89
C ALA A 111 -16.01 8.75 -4.18
N GLY A 112 -15.52 9.73 -4.95
CA GLY A 112 -14.69 10.80 -4.43
C GLY A 112 -13.96 11.57 -5.52
N PRO A 113 -13.31 12.68 -5.17
CA PRO A 113 -12.66 13.57 -6.13
C PRO A 113 -11.29 13.08 -6.63
N VAL A 114 -10.64 12.12 -5.95
CA VAL A 114 -9.30 11.63 -6.31
C VAL A 114 -9.26 10.11 -6.28
N VAL A 115 -8.31 9.53 -7.02
CA VAL A 115 -7.90 8.14 -6.82
C VAL A 115 -7.00 8.08 -5.60
N GLY A 116 -7.42 7.38 -4.54
CA GLY A 116 -6.64 7.18 -3.32
C GLY A 116 -6.33 5.71 -3.05
N HIS A 117 -5.51 5.49 -2.03
CA HIS A 117 -5.10 4.17 -1.55
C HIS A 117 -6.13 3.56 -0.59
N GLY A 118 -6.74 4.38 0.26
CA GLY A 118 -7.74 3.97 1.25
C GLY A 118 -7.18 3.28 2.50
N ASP A 119 -5.85 3.28 2.64
CA ASP A 119 -5.08 2.83 3.83
C ASP A 119 -3.61 3.29 3.66
N TYR A 120 -3.41 4.58 3.39
CA TYR A 120 -2.10 5.11 3.00
C TYR A 120 -1.18 5.32 4.21
N CYS A 121 -0.63 4.23 4.74
CA CYS A 121 0.25 4.24 5.89
C CYS A 121 1.68 3.75 5.57
N LEU A 122 2.64 4.00 6.47
CA LEU A 122 4.06 3.64 6.29
C LEU A 122 4.34 2.17 5.91
N PRO A 123 3.66 1.14 6.46
CA PRO A 123 3.91 -0.24 6.04
C PRO A 123 3.43 -0.57 4.62
N ASN A 124 2.50 0.22 4.07
CA ASN A 124 1.90 -0.02 2.76
C ASN A 124 2.67 0.63 1.59
N VAL A 125 3.78 1.33 1.90
CA VAL A 125 4.65 1.94 0.90
C VAL A 125 6.03 1.29 0.95
N ILE A 126 6.40 0.61 -0.12
CA ILE A 126 7.69 -0.07 -0.26
C ILE A 126 8.64 0.80 -1.08
N ILE A 127 9.79 1.15 -0.51
CA ILE A 127 10.80 2.02 -1.11
C ILE A 127 11.99 1.17 -1.53
N ALA A 128 12.37 1.26 -2.80
CA ALA A 128 13.60 0.70 -3.36
C ALA A 128 14.42 1.79 -4.06
N ASP A 129 15.63 1.45 -4.49
CA ASP A 129 16.47 2.37 -5.27
C ASP A 129 15.77 2.76 -6.58
N GLY A 130 15.28 4.01 -6.63
CA GLY A 130 14.63 4.58 -7.81
C GLY A 130 13.17 4.16 -8.04
N SER A 131 12.53 3.43 -7.12
CA SER A 131 11.12 3.05 -7.26
C SER A 131 10.37 3.00 -5.92
N VAL A 132 9.06 3.23 -5.99
CA VAL A 132 8.14 3.19 -4.84
C VAL A 132 6.94 2.36 -5.24
N HIS A 133 6.58 1.36 -4.43
CA HIS A 133 5.49 0.43 -4.71
C HIS A 133 4.42 0.53 -3.61
N LEU A 134 3.16 0.52 -3.99
CA LEU A 134 2.03 0.50 -3.06
C LEU A 134 1.53 -0.95 -2.89
N ILE A 135 1.30 -1.37 -1.65
CA ILE A 135 0.79 -2.71 -1.30
C ILE A 135 -0.46 -2.59 -0.43
N ASP A 136 -1.20 -3.70 -0.27
CA ASP A 136 -2.48 -3.72 0.48
C ASP A 136 -3.50 -2.71 -0.05
N VAL A 137 -3.66 -2.67 -1.38
CA VAL A 137 -4.53 -1.74 -2.09
C VAL A 137 -5.99 -2.19 -2.12
N GLY A 138 -6.42 -3.04 -1.18
CA GLY A 138 -7.79 -3.58 -1.13
C GLY A 138 -8.86 -2.51 -0.95
N ARG A 139 -8.48 -1.32 -0.46
CA ARG A 139 -9.36 -0.16 -0.26
C ARG A 139 -9.20 0.94 -1.31
N ALA A 140 -8.30 0.76 -2.28
CA ALA A 140 -8.01 1.78 -3.27
C ALA A 140 -9.23 2.08 -4.15
N GLY A 141 -9.37 3.34 -4.57
CA GLY A 141 -10.51 3.79 -5.34
C GLY A 141 -10.73 5.29 -5.19
N LEU A 142 -11.89 5.76 -5.63
CA LEU A 142 -12.28 7.15 -5.46
C LEU A 142 -12.65 7.42 -3.99
N LEU A 143 -12.02 8.43 -3.39
CA LEU A 143 -12.20 8.80 -1.97
C LEU A 143 -11.91 10.29 -1.71
N ASP A 144 -12.19 10.77 -0.48
CA ASP A 144 -11.75 12.10 -0.01
C ASP A 144 -10.24 12.06 0.24
N PRO A 145 -9.42 12.90 -0.42
CA PRO A 145 -7.96 12.92 -0.24
C PRO A 145 -7.51 13.08 1.22
N ARG A 146 -8.35 13.66 2.09
CA ARG A 146 -8.03 13.81 3.51
C ARG A 146 -7.83 12.47 4.22
N SER A 147 -8.55 11.42 3.83
CA SER A 147 -8.45 10.11 4.48
C SER A 147 -7.03 9.53 4.36
N ASP A 148 -6.45 9.51 3.15
CA ASP A 148 -5.08 9.01 2.97
C ASP A 148 -4.02 9.91 3.65
N ILE A 149 -4.28 11.22 3.71
CA ILE A 149 -3.39 12.16 4.42
C ILE A 149 -3.42 11.88 5.92
N GLU A 150 -4.61 11.69 6.48
CA GLU A 150 -4.83 11.38 7.90
C GLU A 150 -4.20 10.03 8.26
N ASP A 151 -4.42 8.98 7.46
CA ASP A 151 -3.80 7.66 7.65
C ASP A 151 -2.27 7.74 7.71
N CYS A 152 -1.66 8.53 6.80
CA CYS A 152 -0.21 8.71 6.79
C CYS A 152 0.29 9.49 8.01
N LEU A 153 -0.41 10.56 8.39
CA LEU A 153 -0.07 11.37 9.55
C LEU A 153 -0.19 10.58 10.86
N GLU A 154 -1.25 9.79 11.00
CA GLU A 154 -1.44 8.88 12.12
C GLU A 154 -0.35 7.82 12.15
N SER A 155 0.01 7.26 11.00
CA SER A 155 1.11 6.30 10.90
C SER A 155 2.46 6.90 11.31
N ILE A 156 2.79 8.11 10.84
CA ILE A 156 4.03 8.84 11.15
C ILE A 156 4.10 9.19 12.65
N ARG A 157 2.97 9.61 13.25
CA ARG A 157 2.91 10.03 14.66
C ARG A 157 2.67 8.85 15.62
N GLY A 158 2.31 7.70 15.08
CA GLY A 158 1.88 6.54 15.83
C GLY A 158 3.02 5.83 16.56
N PRO A 159 2.69 5.09 17.64
CA PRO A 159 3.68 4.43 18.49
C PRO A 159 4.42 3.28 17.78
N PHE A 160 3.91 2.81 16.64
CA PHE A 160 4.51 1.75 15.84
C PHE A 160 5.69 2.23 14.97
N ASN A 161 5.84 3.55 14.79
CA ASN A 161 6.89 4.13 13.97
C ASN A 161 7.72 5.16 14.76
N PRO A 162 8.32 4.79 15.91
CA PRO A 162 8.96 5.73 16.84
C PRO A 162 10.22 6.42 16.29
N GLN A 163 10.70 6.00 15.12
CA GLN A 163 11.77 6.66 14.38
C GLN A 163 11.33 7.99 13.75
N PHE A 164 10.03 8.18 13.51
CA PHE A 164 9.50 9.43 12.98
C PHE A 164 9.01 10.36 14.10
N ALA A 165 8.76 11.60 13.72
CA ALA A 165 8.43 12.71 14.61
C ALA A 165 7.74 13.83 13.82
N GLU A 166 7.22 14.84 14.51
CA GLU A 166 6.46 15.94 13.89
C GLU A 166 7.17 16.64 12.71
N PRO A 167 8.50 16.89 12.70
CA PRO A 167 9.18 17.43 11.52
C PRO A 167 9.00 16.58 10.25
N HIS A 168 8.92 15.26 10.40
CA HIS A 168 8.69 14.35 9.28
C HIS A 168 7.23 14.43 8.79
N ALA A 169 6.25 14.61 9.69
CA ALA A 169 4.86 14.85 9.31
C ALA A 169 4.72 16.16 8.52
N GLN A 170 5.40 17.22 8.96
CA GLN A 170 5.48 18.49 8.23
C GLN A 170 6.15 18.33 6.87
N ARG A 171 7.21 17.53 6.79
CA ARG A 171 7.92 17.23 5.54
C ARG A 171 7.04 16.47 4.54
N PHE A 172 6.28 15.49 5.01
CA PHE A 172 5.26 14.78 4.23
C PHE A 172 4.23 15.74 3.63
N LEU A 173 3.62 16.61 4.46
CA LEU A 173 2.64 17.60 4.00
C LEU A 173 3.24 18.58 3.00
N ALA A 174 4.44 19.08 3.26
CA ALA A 174 5.13 19.98 2.33
C ALA A 174 5.38 19.33 0.96
N ALA A 175 5.78 18.05 0.95
CA ALA A 175 5.99 17.29 -0.28
C ALA A 175 4.67 16.96 -1.01
N TYR A 176 3.58 16.75 -0.27
CA TYR A 176 2.25 16.53 -0.84
C TYR A 176 1.66 17.80 -1.48
N HIS A 177 2.02 18.99 -1.00
CA HIS A 177 1.52 20.27 -1.53
C HIS A 177 2.46 20.99 -2.51
N GLY A 178 3.67 20.48 -2.73
CA GLY A 178 4.65 21.02 -3.69
C GLY A 178 4.35 20.63 -5.13
#